data_AF-A0A7S2BWB3-F1
#
_entry.id   AF-A0A7S2BWB3-F1
#
_cell.length_a   1.000
_cell.length_b   1.000
_cell.length_c   1.000
_cell.angle_alpha   90.00
_cell.angle_beta   90.00
_cell.angle_gamma   90.00
#
_symmetry.space_group_name_H-M   'P 1'
#
loop_
_entity.id
_entity.type
_entity.pdbx_description
1 polymer ?
#
loop_
_entity_poly.entity_id
_entity_poly.type
_entity_poly.pdbx_seq_one_letter_code
_entity_poly.pdbx_strand_id
1 'polypeptide(L)'
;QDFMNNVCTHIVRLDKEYKKLRYYAGNYDMYVKLRRDQDNTQLRAYETEQREIAEIKEFVAKFGHGSVKMVRQAQSREKLLEKKLEAGLVLPPEIDQVLDFSFPDPGQLPVPVLQVQ
;
A
#
# COMPACT_ATOMS: atom_id res chain seq x y z
N GLN A 1 8.68 4.04 20.71
CA GLN A 1 9.56 3.42 19.69
C GLN A 1 10.72 2.65 20.32
N ASP A 2 11.39 3.21 21.35
CA ASP A 2 12.62 2.63 21.92
C ASP A 2 12.48 1.21 22.48
N PHE A 3 11.36 0.90 23.14
CA PHE A 3 11.09 -0.46 23.63
C PHE A 3 11.06 -1.49 22.50
N MET A 4 10.33 -1.19 21.41
CA MET A 4 10.23 -2.11 20.27
C MET A 4 11.55 -2.25 19.51
N ASN A 5 12.35 -1.18 19.44
CA ASN A 5 13.67 -1.23 18.82
C ASN A 5 14.64 -2.14 19.59
N ASN A 6 14.51 -2.23 20.91
CA ASN A 6 15.39 -3.04 21.76
C ASN A 6 14.95 -4.51 21.87
N VAL A 7 13.66 -4.79 21.74
CA VAL A 7 13.09 -6.13 21.98
C VAL A 7 12.81 -6.89 20.68
N CYS A 8 12.40 -6.20 19.62
CA CYS A 8 12.00 -6.85 18.37
C CYS A 8 13.22 -7.15 17.48
N THR A 9 13.38 -8.41 17.11
CA THR A 9 14.41 -8.88 16.15
C THR A 9 13.80 -9.25 14.79
N HIS A 10 12.52 -9.60 14.77
CA HIS A 10 11.75 -9.98 13.59
C HIS A 10 10.35 -9.38 13.68
N ILE A 11 9.87 -8.83 12.58
CA ILE A 11 8.55 -8.22 12.47
C ILE A 11 7.79 -8.94 11.37
N VAL A 12 6.57 -9.36 11.67
CA VAL A 12 5.65 -9.95 10.69
C VAL A 12 4.50 -9.00 10.50
N ARG A 13 4.32 -8.51 9.28
CA ARG A 13 3.18 -7.67 8.89
C ARG A 13 2.17 -8.52 8.12
N LEU A 14 0.90 -8.39 8.46
CA LEU A 14 -0.19 -8.84 7.62
C LEU A 14 -0.51 -7.74 6.60
N ASP A 15 -0.32 -8.07 5.34
CA ASP A 15 -0.75 -7.26 4.20
C ASP A 15 -2.22 -7.58 3.93
N LYS A 16 -3.11 -6.59 4.17
CA LYS A 16 -4.57 -6.81 4.06
C LYS A 16 -5.03 -6.96 2.62
N GLU A 17 -4.38 -6.27 1.70
CA GLU A 17 -4.74 -6.25 0.28
C GLU A 17 -4.37 -7.57 -0.39
N TYR A 18 -3.13 -8.03 -0.18
CA TYR A 18 -2.66 -9.28 -0.75
C TYR A 18 -2.99 -10.50 0.11
N LYS A 19 -3.55 -10.31 1.31
CA LYS A 19 -3.84 -11.34 2.32
C LYS A 19 -2.61 -12.23 2.60
N LYS A 20 -1.44 -11.61 2.68
CA LYS A 20 -0.14 -12.29 2.83
C LYS A 20 0.62 -11.77 4.04
N LEU A 21 1.42 -12.66 4.63
CA LEU A 21 2.34 -12.29 5.69
C LEU A 21 3.69 -11.90 5.07
N ARG A 22 4.20 -10.73 5.45
CA ARG A 22 5.53 -10.24 5.06
C ARG A 22 6.44 -10.25 6.27
N TYR A 23 7.62 -10.81 6.08
CA TYR A 23 8.64 -10.91 7.12
C TYR A 23 9.69 -9.83 6.93
N TYR A 24 10.01 -9.14 8.02
CA TYR A 24 11.03 -8.10 8.09
C TYR A 24 12.02 -8.48 9.18
N ALA A 25 13.29 -8.58 8.84
CA ALA A 25 14.36 -8.83 9.80
C ALA A 25 14.95 -7.49 10.27
N GLY A 26 15.26 -7.39 11.57
CA GLY A 26 15.84 -6.20 12.18
C GLY A 26 14.93 -5.54 13.21
N ASN A 27 15.31 -4.32 13.61
CA ASN A 27 14.57 -3.53 14.59
C ASN A 27 13.36 -2.83 13.98
N TYR A 28 12.55 -2.19 14.85
CA TYR A 28 11.30 -1.55 14.45
C TYR A 28 11.52 -0.36 13.50
N ASP A 29 12.53 0.47 13.72
CA ASP A 29 12.82 1.62 12.84
C ASP A 29 13.22 1.19 11.43
N MET A 30 14.00 0.11 11.30
CA MET A 30 14.35 -0.46 10.01
C MET A 30 13.11 -0.97 9.28
N TYR A 31 12.18 -1.62 9.98
CA TYR A 31 10.89 -2.00 9.43
C TYR A 31 10.09 -0.78 8.93
N VAL A 32 9.96 0.26 9.74
CA VAL A 32 9.20 1.48 9.38
C VAL A 32 9.78 2.13 8.13
N LYS A 33 11.12 2.23 8.05
CA LYS A 33 11.80 2.79 6.88
C LYS A 33 11.59 1.94 5.63
N LEU A 34 11.86 0.63 5.72
CA LEU A 34 11.73 -0.29 4.59
C LEU A 34 10.28 -0.33 4.07
N ARG A 35 9.31 -0.30 4.98
CA ARG A 35 7.90 -0.20 4.63
C ARG A 35 7.61 1.09 3.86
N ARG A 36 8.05 2.24 4.36
CA ARG A 36 7.84 3.53 3.67
C ARG A 36 8.45 3.53 2.27
N ASP A 37 9.62 2.91 2.10
CA ASP A 37 10.27 2.78 0.80
C ASP A 37 9.50 1.84 -0.15
N GLN A 38 8.95 0.73 0.37
CA GLN A 38 8.05 -0.17 -0.37
C GLN A 38 6.77 0.54 -0.81
N ASP A 39 6.10 1.23 0.12
CA ASP A 39 4.85 1.96 -0.14
C ASP A 39 5.07 3.04 -1.21
N ASN A 40 6.18 3.78 -1.13
CA ASN A 40 6.58 4.76 -2.14
C ASN A 40 6.85 4.13 -3.51
N THR A 41 7.50 2.97 -3.54
CA THR A 41 7.81 2.25 -4.80
C THR A 41 6.53 1.76 -5.45
N GLN A 42 5.61 1.19 -4.66
CA GLN A 42 4.29 0.75 -5.11
C GLN A 42 3.46 1.93 -5.63
N LEU A 43 3.46 3.07 -4.93
CA LEU A 43 2.76 4.27 -5.36
C LEU A 43 3.26 4.76 -6.73
N ARG A 44 4.58 4.82 -6.95
CA ARG A 44 5.16 5.24 -8.23
C ARG A 44 4.81 4.29 -9.37
N ALA A 45 4.82 2.99 -9.10
CA ALA A 45 4.42 1.98 -10.08
C ALA A 45 2.93 2.14 -10.44
N TYR A 46 2.08 2.32 -9.43
CA TYR A 46 0.65 2.59 -9.60
C TYR A 46 0.39 3.86 -10.43
N GLU A 47 1.04 4.98 -10.09
CA GLU A 47 0.88 6.24 -10.82
C GLU A 47 1.32 6.13 -12.28
N THR A 48 2.40 5.40 -12.53
CA THR A 48 2.91 5.17 -13.90
C THR A 48 1.92 4.35 -14.70
N GLU A 49 1.41 3.26 -14.13
CA GLU A 49 0.42 2.40 -14.77
C GLU A 49 -0.89 3.16 -15.04
N GLN A 50 -1.38 3.94 -14.08
CA GLN A 50 -2.58 4.77 -14.26
C GLN A 50 -2.40 5.82 -15.36
N ARG A 51 -1.20 6.40 -15.48
CA ARG A 51 -0.88 7.35 -16.57
C ARG A 51 -0.91 6.66 -17.93
N GLU A 52 -0.28 5.50 -18.07
CA GLU A 52 -0.32 4.72 -19.31
C GLU A 52 -1.76 4.36 -19.71
N ILE A 53 -2.57 3.95 -18.73
CA ILE A 53 -3.99 3.64 -18.96
C ILE A 53 -4.74 4.89 -19.44
N ALA A 54 -4.50 6.04 -18.82
CA ALA A 54 -5.12 7.30 -19.23
C ALA A 54 -4.73 7.69 -20.65
N GLU A 55 -3.44 7.60 -21.00
CA GLU A 55 -2.94 7.88 -22.36
C GLU A 55 -3.55 6.95 -23.40
N ILE A 56 -3.66 5.65 -23.11
CA ILE A 56 -4.30 4.69 -24.01
C ILE A 56 -5.78 5.05 -24.20
N LYS A 57 -6.51 5.35 -23.11
CA LYS A 57 -7.93 5.74 -23.18
C LYS A 57 -8.13 7.01 -23.99
N GLU A 58 -7.27 8.01 -23.80
CA GLU A 58 -7.33 9.27 -24.55
C GLU A 58 -7.02 9.05 -26.04
N PHE A 59 -6.04 8.18 -26.35
CA PHE A 59 -5.72 7.80 -27.71
C PHE A 59 -6.90 7.09 -28.39
N VAL A 60 -7.54 6.14 -27.70
CA VAL A 60 -8.74 5.45 -28.23
C VAL A 60 -9.88 6.44 -28.46
N ALA A 61 -10.12 7.37 -27.54
CA ALA A 61 -11.15 8.40 -27.68
C ALA A 61 -10.90 9.34 -28.87
N LYS A 62 -9.65 9.76 -29.10
CA LYS A 62 -9.28 10.68 -30.19
C LYS A 62 -9.23 9.99 -31.55
N PHE A 63 -8.79 8.74 -31.61
CA PHE A 63 -8.49 8.04 -32.87
C PHE A 63 -9.47 6.90 -33.22
N GLY A 64 -10.47 6.63 -32.37
CA GLY A 64 -11.48 5.60 -32.58
C GLY A 64 -12.41 5.85 -33.77
N HIS A 65 -12.50 7.09 -34.25
CA HIS A 65 -13.28 7.49 -35.44
C HIS A 65 -12.42 8.12 -36.55
N GLY A 66 -11.09 8.01 -36.43
CA GLY A 66 -10.15 8.61 -37.38
C GLY A 66 -9.96 7.79 -38.66
N SER A 67 -8.82 7.96 -39.33
CA SER A 67 -8.44 7.14 -40.49
C SER A 67 -8.44 5.64 -40.14
N VAL A 68 -8.78 4.78 -41.10
CA VAL A 68 -8.80 3.30 -40.94
C VAL A 68 -7.51 2.75 -40.30
N LYS A 69 -6.35 3.34 -40.61
CA LYS A 69 -5.07 2.95 -39.99
C LYS A 69 -5.02 3.28 -38.49
N MET A 70 -5.53 4.43 -38.09
CA MET A 70 -5.55 4.88 -36.70
C MET A 70 -6.60 4.15 -35.86
N VAL A 71 -7.76 3.85 -36.44
CA VAL A 71 -8.81 3.04 -35.79
C VAL A 71 -8.29 1.64 -35.46
N ARG A 72 -7.59 0.98 -36.39
CA ARG A 72 -6.96 -0.33 -36.13
C ARG A 72 -5.91 -0.28 -35.02
N GLN A 73 -5.13 0.80 -34.95
CA GLN A 73 -4.16 0.99 -33.86
C GLN A 73 -4.86 1.22 -32.51
N ALA A 74 -5.94 2.00 -32.48
CA ALA A 74 -6.75 2.21 -31.27
C ALA A 74 -7.34 0.90 -30.76
N GLN A 75 -7.96 0.09 -31.63
CA GLN A 75 -8.50 -1.23 -31.27
C GLN A 75 -7.44 -2.19 -30.73
N SER A 76 -6.24 -2.19 -31.33
CA SER A 76 -5.14 -3.03 -30.82
C SER A 76 -4.68 -2.59 -29.42
N ARG A 77 -4.64 -1.28 -29.14
CA ARG A 77 -4.25 -0.75 -27.83
C ARG A 77 -5.34 -0.97 -26.78
N GLU A 78 -6.61 -0.86 -27.17
CA GLU A 78 -7.76 -1.19 -26.33
C GLU A 78 -7.74 -2.65 -25.87
N LYS A 79 -7.51 -3.59 -26.81
CA LYS A 79 -7.36 -5.01 -26.48
C LYS A 79 -6.16 -5.28 -25.56
N LEU A 80 -5.08 -4.52 -25.71
CA LEU A 80 -3.90 -4.62 -24.85
C LEU A 80 -4.19 -4.10 -23.44
N LEU A 81 -4.99 -3.03 -23.32
CA LEU A 81 -5.47 -2.51 -22.04
C LEU A 81 -6.41 -3.51 -21.34
N GLU A 82 -7.33 -4.12 -22.08
CA GLU A 82 -8.23 -5.16 -21.56
C GLU A 82 -7.43 -6.36 -21.00
N LYS A 83 -6.41 -6.82 -21.74
CA LYS A 83 -5.51 -7.86 -21.24
C LYS A 83 -4.72 -7.45 -19.99
N LYS A 84 -4.30 -6.17 -19.89
CA LYS A 84 -3.64 -5.65 -18.68
C LYS A 84 -4.61 -5.64 -17.48
N LEU A 85 -5.86 -5.24 -17.69
CA LEU A 85 -6.91 -5.28 -16.66
C LEU A 85 -7.17 -6.70 -16.17
N GLU A 86 -7.22 -7.69 -17.08
CA GLU A 86 -7.37 -9.10 -16.74
C GLU A 86 -6.17 -9.66 -15.95
N ALA A 87 -4.95 -9.21 -16.26
CA ALA A 87 -3.74 -9.63 -15.56
C ALA A 87 -3.64 -9.09 -14.13
N GLY A 88 -4.46 -8.11 -13.77
CA GLY A 88 -4.49 -7.46 -12.46
C GLY A 88 -3.61 -6.22 -12.41
N LEU A 89 -4.23 -5.08 -12.12
CA LEU A 89 -3.55 -3.80 -11.94
C LEU A 89 -2.78 -3.76 -10.61
N VAL A 90 -1.76 -2.91 -10.55
CA VAL A 90 -1.10 -2.57 -9.29
C VAL A 90 -2.14 -1.93 -8.37
N LEU A 91 -2.20 -2.41 -7.13
CA LEU A 91 -3.06 -1.83 -6.10
C LEU A 91 -2.38 -0.59 -5.51
N PRO A 92 -3.13 0.44 -5.09
CA PRO A 92 -2.56 1.54 -4.32
C PRO A 92 -1.93 1.02 -3.02
N PRO A 93 -0.97 1.74 -2.42
CA PRO A 93 -0.41 1.34 -1.13
C PRO A 93 -1.46 1.41 -0.01
N GLU A 94 -1.40 0.44 0.91
CA GLU A 94 -2.32 0.35 2.05
C GLU A 94 -2.16 1.54 3.02
N ILE A 95 -3.25 2.25 3.28
CA ILE A 95 -3.30 3.30 4.31
C ILE A 95 -3.67 2.65 5.64
N ASP A 96 -2.77 2.71 6.62
CA ASP A 96 -3.08 2.23 7.96
C ASP A 96 -4.18 3.09 8.59
N GLN A 97 -5.16 2.43 9.21
CA GLN A 97 -6.14 3.10 10.04
C GLN A 97 -5.46 3.61 11.31
N VAL A 98 -5.59 4.92 11.55
CA VAL A 98 -5.20 5.51 12.83
C VAL A 98 -6.28 5.14 13.84
N LEU A 99 -5.95 4.23 14.75
CA LEU A 99 -6.81 3.91 15.89
C LEU A 99 -6.52 4.90 17.00
N ASP A 100 -7.53 5.69 17.36
CA ASP A 100 -7.46 6.57 18.53
C ASP A 100 -7.92 5.77 19.76
N PHE A 101 -6.98 5.50 20.66
CA PHE A 101 -7.25 4.82 21.91
C PHE A 101 -7.21 5.86 23.04
N SER A 102 -8.38 6.14 23.60
CA SER A 102 -8.48 6.91 24.84
C SER A 102 -8.74 5.95 25.99
N PHE A 103 -7.91 6.04 27.03
CA PHE A 103 -8.18 5.37 28.30
C PHE A 103 -8.88 6.37 29.22
N PRO A 104 -9.98 5.97 29.89
CA PRO A 104 -10.57 6.81 30.92
C PRO A 104 -9.55 7.06 32.04
N ASP A 105 -9.62 8.26 32.65
CA ASP A 105 -8.79 8.60 33.81
C ASP A 105 -9.04 7.55 34.92
N PRO A 106 -8.01 6.83 35.40
CA PRO A 106 -8.16 5.81 36.44
C PRO A 106 -8.61 6.38 37.80
N GLY A 107 -8.72 7.71 37.94
CA GLY A 107 -9.07 8.36 39.20
C GLY A 107 -7.95 8.23 40.23
N GLN A 108 -8.26 8.45 41.51
CA GLN A 108 -7.28 8.24 42.58
C GLN A 108 -7.02 6.75 42.76
N LEU A 109 -5.85 6.30 42.31
CA LEU A 109 -5.33 4.98 42.64
C LEU A 109 -5.17 4.86 44.17
N PRO A 110 -5.66 3.77 44.79
CA PRO A 110 -5.42 3.55 46.20
C PRO A 110 -3.91 3.45 46.45
N VAL A 111 -3.45 4.05 47.55
CA VAL A 111 -2.04 3.96 47.96
C VAL A 111 -1.64 2.47 48.08
N PRO A 112 -0.51 2.06 47.49
CA PRO A 112 -0.11 0.66 47.47
C PRO A 112 0.18 0.18 48.90
N VAL A 113 -0.66 -0.72 49.42
CA VAL A 113 -0.41 -1.44 50.68
C VAL A 113 0.26 -2.77 50.35
N LEU A 114 1.51 -2.72 49.92
CA LEU A 114 2.35 -3.91 49.78
C LEU A 114 3.69 -3.64 50.47
N GLN A 115 3.73 -3.93 51.76
CA GLN A 115 4.97 -4.22 52.47
C GLN A 115 5.31 -5.69 52.20
N VAL A 116 6.25 -5.93 51.30
CA VAL A 116 6.92 -7.24 51.20
C VAL A 116 7.99 -7.25 52.29
N GLN A 117 7.84 -8.15 53.26
CA GLN A 117 8.87 -8.47 54.26
C GLN A 117 9.99 -9.31 53.65
#